data_AF-A0A8H6ZJ46-F1
#
_entry.id   AF-A0A8H6ZJ46-F1
#
_cell.length_a   1.000
_cell.length_b   1.000
_cell.length_c   1.000
_cell.angle_alpha   90.00
_cell.angle_beta   90.00
_cell.angle_gamma   90.00
#
_symmetry.space_group_name_H-M   'P 1'
#
loop_
_entity.id
_entity.type
_entity.pdbx_description
1 polymer ?
#
loop_
_entity_poly.entity_id
_entity_poly.type
_entity_poly.pdbx_seq_one_letter_code
_entity_poly.pdbx_strand_id
1 'polypeptide(L)'
;MSTFLRQATTAARAVSRSLSSTAVARKDLVQDLYLRELKAYKPTPVAKDAHVGNVKQYTLPPAPKAPALPADLAGELTAYDAAEPTAAEVTKPVSTSSEETITGADAYLSFLEQDLPKEEDHH
;
A
#
# COMPACT_ATOMS: atom_id res chain seq x y z
N MET A 1 16.12 -108.22 11.25
CA MET A 1 16.92 -107.07 11.73
C MET A 1 17.37 -106.25 10.52
N SER A 2 16.55 -105.36 9.94
CA SER A 2 16.97 -104.34 8.94
C SER A 2 15.80 -103.47 8.46
N THR A 3 15.33 -102.53 9.28
CA THR A 3 14.36 -101.49 8.87
C THR A 3 14.68 -100.11 9.45
N PHE A 4 15.93 -99.85 9.87
CA PHE A 4 16.29 -98.59 10.53
C PHE A 4 17.11 -97.62 9.67
N LEU A 5 17.58 -98.02 8.47
CA LEU A 5 18.50 -97.18 7.69
C LEU A 5 17.82 -96.20 6.71
N ARG A 6 16.51 -96.33 6.45
CA ARG A 6 15.82 -95.49 5.45
C ARG A 6 15.23 -94.19 6.00
N GLN A 7 15.41 -93.91 7.29
CA GLN A 7 14.83 -92.74 7.96
C GLN A 7 15.87 -91.66 8.32
N ALA A 8 17.13 -91.82 7.91
CA ALA A 8 18.18 -90.84 8.21
C ALA A 8 18.36 -89.79 7.10
N THR A 9 17.92 -90.05 5.87
CA THR A 9 18.15 -89.13 4.73
C THR A 9 17.13 -88.00 4.64
N THR A 10 15.96 -88.13 5.26
CA THR A 10 14.93 -87.07 5.28
C THR A 10 15.13 -86.05 6.40
N ALA A 11 15.81 -86.42 7.50
CA ALA A 11 16.02 -85.55 8.65
C ALA A 11 17.12 -84.48 8.43
N ALA A 12 18.07 -84.71 7.51
CA ALA A 12 19.14 -83.76 7.22
C ALA A 12 18.69 -82.50 6.45
N ARG A 13 17.46 -82.48 5.91
CA ARG A 13 16.95 -81.36 5.11
C ARG A 13 16.18 -80.30 5.92
N ALA A 14 15.97 -80.53 7.22
CA ALA A 14 15.09 -79.71 8.07
C ALA A 14 15.82 -78.84 9.12
N VAL A 15 17.15 -78.79 9.11
CA VAL A 15 17.93 -77.93 10.03
C VAL A 15 18.72 -76.87 9.24
N SER A 16 18.04 -76.19 8.32
CA SER A 16 18.46 -74.87 7.87
C SER A 16 17.79 -73.85 8.80
N ARG A 17 18.47 -73.47 9.88
CA ARG A 17 18.06 -72.31 10.67
C ARG A 17 18.12 -71.10 9.74
N SER A 18 16.96 -70.56 9.38
CA SER A 18 16.87 -69.32 8.60
C SER A 18 17.38 -68.17 9.48
N LEU A 19 18.62 -67.76 9.28
CA LEU A 19 19.10 -66.49 9.81
C LEU A 19 18.46 -65.40 8.96
N SER A 20 17.35 -64.85 9.45
CA SER A 20 16.76 -63.64 8.88
C SER A 20 17.68 -62.47 9.25
N SER A 21 18.71 -62.23 8.42
CA SER A 21 19.40 -60.96 8.46
C SER A 21 18.42 -59.94 7.90
N THR A 22 17.87 -59.08 8.76
CA THR A 22 17.10 -57.93 8.28
C THR A 22 17.98 -57.21 7.25
N ALA A 23 17.46 -56.99 6.04
CA ALA A 23 18.22 -56.29 5.02
C ALA A 23 18.69 -54.98 5.65
N VAL A 24 20.00 -54.69 5.57
CA VAL A 24 20.54 -53.38 5.96
C VAL A 24 19.71 -52.38 5.18
N ALA A 25 18.79 -51.70 5.87
CA ALA A 25 18.01 -50.65 5.26
C ALA A 25 19.06 -49.71 4.66
N ARG A 26 19.08 -49.58 3.33
CA ARG A 26 19.98 -48.66 2.64
C ARG A 26 19.50 -47.25 2.96
N LYS A 27 19.70 -46.84 4.21
CA LYS A 27 19.35 -45.53 4.71
C LYS A 27 20.40 -44.60 4.14
N ASP A 28 19.93 -43.56 3.47
CA ASP A 28 20.79 -42.49 3.01
C ASP A 28 21.30 -41.73 4.25
N LEU A 29 22.56 -41.98 4.59
CA LEU A 29 23.21 -41.39 5.76
C LEU A 29 23.33 -39.86 5.63
N VAL A 30 23.43 -39.35 4.41
CA VAL A 30 23.52 -37.91 4.15
C VAL A 30 22.15 -37.28 4.43
N GLN A 31 21.08 -37.90 3.95
CA GLN A 31 19.72 -37.45 4.21
C GLN A 31 19.37 -37.54 5.70
N ASP A 32 19.71 -38.63 6.38
CA ASP A 32 19.46 -38.81 7.81
C ASP A 32 20.25 -37.80 8.66
N LEU A 33 21.51 -37.49 8.31
CA LEU A 33 22.31 -36.44 8.95
C LEU A 33 21.67 -35.07 8.73
N TYR A 34 21.31 -34.72 7.50
CA TYR A 34 20.66 -33.45 7.17
C TYR A 34 19.36 -33.26 7.98
N LEU A 35 18.50 -34.27 8.01
CA LEU A 35 17.25 -34.22 8.78
C LEU A 35 17.50 -34.14 10.29
N ARG A 36 18.58 -34.76 10.80
CA ARG A 36 18.98 -34.62 12.21
C ARG A 36 19.38 -33.20 12.53
N GLU A 37 20.23 -32.58 11.71
CA GLU A 37 20.70 -31.21 11.94
C GLU A 37 19.55 -30.21 11.84
N LEU A 38 18.65 -30.36 10.85
CA LEU A 38 17.45 -29.52 10.76
C LEU A 38 16.55 -29.63 11.98
N LYS A 39 16.34 -30.85 12.51
CA LYS A 39 15.51 -31.08 13.70
C LYS A 39 16.20 -30.62 14.99
N ALA A 40 17.52 -30.70 15.04
CA ALA A 40 18.32 -30.23 16.17
C ALA A 40 18.51 -28.71 16.16
N TYR A 41 18.34 -28.08 15.00
CA TYR A 41 18.47 -26.64 14.85
C TYR A 41 17.40 -25.91 15.67
N LYS A 42 17.88 -25.16 16.66
CA LYS A 42 17.07 -24.19 17.39
C LYS A 42 17.42 -22.80 16.83
N PRO A 43 16.49 -22.13 16.13
CA PRO A 43 16.73 -20.78 15.67
C PRO A 43 17.15 -19.90 16.84
N THR A 44 18.16 -19.07 16.64
CA THR A 44 18.53 -18.05 17.64
C THR A 44 17.31 -17.18 17.89
N PRO A 45 16.86 -17.02 19.15
CA PRO A 45 15.70 -16.21 19.45
C PRO A 45 15.94 -14.80 18.91
N VAL A 46 15.03 -14.34 18.06
CA VAL A 46 15.07 -12.98 17.52
C VAL A 46 15.01 -12.04 18.72
N ALA A 47 16.10 -11.29 18.94
CA ALA A 47 16.14 -10.31 20.02
C ALA A 47 14.94 -9.39 19.89
N LYS A 48 14.31 -9.02 21.01
CA LYS A 48 13.10 -8.18 21.00
C LYS A 48 13.33 -6.86 20.24
N ASP A 49 14.58 -6.41 20.17
CA ASP A 49 15.03 -5.19 19.51
C ASP A 49 15.65 -5.43 18.12
N ALA A 50 15.48 -6.61 17.51
CA ALA A 50 16.03 -6.89 16.16
C ALA A 50 15.48 -5.96 15.06
N HIS A 51 14.43 -5.19 15.36
CA HIS A 51 13.88 -4.15 14.49
C HIS A 51 14.60 -2.80 14.63
N VAL A 52 15.34 -2.58 15.74
CA VAL A 52 16.09 -1.36 16.02
C VAL A 52 17.37 -1.36 15.18
N GLY A 53 17.31 -0.73 14.00
CA GLY A 53 18.43 -0.61 13.06
C GLY A 53 18.11 -1.11 11.65
N ASN A 54 17.15 -2.03 11.52
CA ASN A 54 16.69 -2.51 10.22
C ASN A 54 15.55 -1.64 9.66
N VAL A 55 14.78 -0.99 10.54
CA VAL A 55 13.64 -0.14 10.15
C VAL A 55 13.79 1.24 10.78
N LYS A 56 13.49 2.29 10.02
CA LYS A 56 13.39 3.65 10.56
C LYS A 56 12.25 3.70 11.58
N GLN A 57 12.55 4.22 12.77
CA GLN A 57 11.55 4.35 13.83
C GLN A 57 10.42 5.28 13.36
N TYR A 58 9.19 4.78 13.43
CA TYR A 58 8.01 5.56 13.06
C TYR A 58 7.50 6.31 14.28
N THR A 59 7.64 7.63 14.26
CA THR A 59 7.04 8.53 15.24
C THR A 59 5.88 9.26 14.61
N LEU A 60 4.71 9.23 15.23
CA LEU A 60 3.60 10.08 14.80
C LEU A 60 4.01 11.55 14.92
N PRO A 61 3.69 12.38 13.90
CA PRO A 61 3.91 13.81 14.01
C PRO A 61 3.09 14.35 15.20
N PRO A 62 3.62 15.36 15.91
CA PRO A 62 2.88 15.99 17.00
C PRO A 62 1.54 16.54 16.48
N ALA A 63 0.51 16.44 17.31
CA ALA A 63 -0.81 16.96 16.97
C ALA A 63 -0.69 18.44 16.57
N PRO A 64 -1.38 18.86 15.49
CA PRO A 64 -1.30 20.24 15.02
C PRO A 64 -1.72 21.17 16.14
N LYS A 65 -0.83 22.10 16.50
CA LYS A 65 -1.17 23.13 17.48
C LYS A 65 -2.23 24.03 16.84
N ALA A 66 -3.38 24.17 17.50
CA ALA A 66 -4.38 25.14 17.07
C ALA A 66 -3.72 26.53 16.98
N PRO A 67 -4.02 27.32 15.94
CA PRO A 67 -3.50 28.67 15.84
C PRO A 67 -3.89 29.45 17.09
N ALA A 68 -2.91 30.13 17.69
CA ALA A 68 -3.18 30.99 18.82
C ALA A 68 -4.08 32.13 18.35
N LEU A 69 -5.19 32.35 19.03
CA LEU A 69 -5.99 33.55 18.82
C LEU A 69 -5.12 34.77 19.15
N PRO A 70 -5.15 35.83 18.34
CA PRO A 70 -4.44 37.07 18.65
C PRO A 70 -4.94 37.61 19.99
N ALA A 71 -4.04 38.19 20.77
CA ALA A 71 -4.35 38.66 22.12
C ALA A 71 -5.38 39.81 22.13
N ASP A 72 -5.55 40.51 21.02
CA ASP A 72 -6.48 41.63 20.85
C ASP A 72 -7.44 41.40 19.67
N LEU A 73 -8.29 40.37 19.81
CA LEU A 73 -9.39 40.11 18.87
C LEU A 73 -10.38 41.28 18.77
N ALA A 74 -10.53 42.06 19.85
CA ALA A 74 -11.48 43.16 19.88
C ALA A 74 -11.02 44.32 18.99
N GLY A 75 -9.74 44.70 19.07
CA GLY A 75 -9.15 45.71 18.19
C GLY A 75 -9.24 45.31 16.71
N GLU A 76 -8.89 44.06 16.39
CA GLU A 76 -8.95 43.54 15.02
C GLU A 76 -10.39 43.47 14.46
N LEU A 77 -11.38 43.10 15.28
CA LEU A 77 -12.79 43.15 14.90
C LEU A 77 -13.27 44.58 14.66
N THR A 78 -12.92 45.53 15.52
CA THR A 78 -13.29 46.94 15.30
C THR A 78 -12.63 47.52 14.06
N ALA A 79 -11.39 47.13 13.73
CA ALA A 79 -10.70 47.55 12.52
C ALA A 79 -11.31 46.91 11.26
N TYR A 80 -11.79 45.67 11.35
CA TYR A 80 -12.50 44.99 10.27
C TYR A 80 -13.90 45.58 10.03
N ASP A 81 -14.63 45.88 11.10
CA ASP A 81 -15.95 46.52 11.01
C ASP A 81 -15.86 47.97 10.51
N ALA A 82 -14.77 48.68 10.85
CA ALA A 82 -14.48 50.01 10.32
C ALA A 82 -13.92 49.99 8.89
N ALA A 83 -13.47 48.83 8.40
CA ALA A 83 -13.05 48.68 7.01
C ALA A 83 -14.30 48.53 6.13
N GLU A 84 -14.87 49.65 5.72
CA GLU A 84 -15.83 49.66 4.62
C GLU A 84 -15.16 49.04 3.38
N PRO A 85 -15.80 48.08 2.68
CA PRO A 85 -15.27 47.58 1.43
C PRO A 85 -15.18 48.77 0.48
N THR A 86 -13.99 49.05 -0.05
CA THR A 86 -13.81 49.96 -1.18
C THR A 86 -14.59 49.42 -2.36
N ALA A 87 -15.88 49.74 -2.44
CA ALA A 87 -16.51 50.02 -3.72
C ALA A 87 -15.66 51.14 -4.31
N ALA A 88 -14.92 50.83 -5.36
CA ALA A 88 -14.05 51.76 -6.06
C ALA A 88 -14.74 53.12 -6.17
N GLU A 89 -14.07 54.16 -5.68
CA GLU A 89 -14.53 55.54 -5.79
C GLU A 89 -14.76 55.84 -7.28
N VAL A 90 -16.02 55.81 -7.71
CA VAL A 90 -16.39 56.23 -9.06
C VAL A 90 -16.27 57.74 -9.07
N THR A 91 -15.06 58.24 -9.32
CA THR A 91 -14.87 59.59 -9.84
C THR A 91 -15.66 59.68 -11.14
N LYS A 92 -16.82 60.36 -11.14
CA LYS A 92 -17.52 60.72 -12.38
C LYS A 92 -16.55 61.49 -13.28
N PRO A 93 -16.13 60.97 -14.46
CA PRO A 93 -15.48 61.80 -15.44
C PRO A 93 -16.57 62.41 -16.32
N VAL A 94 -16.54 63.73 -16.37
CA VAL A 94 -17.21 64.55 -17.37
C VAL A 94 -16.85 64.05 -18.77
N SER A 95 -17.87 64.00 -19.62
CA SER A 95 -17.83 63.63 -21.03
C SER A 95 -16.64 64.22 -21.77
N THR A 96 -15.78 63.37 -22.33
CA THR A 96 -14.96 63.73 -23.49
C THR A 96 -15.05 62.59 -24.49
N SER A 97 -15.68 62.88 -25.61
CA SER A 97 -15.84 62.03 -26.79
C SER A 97 -14.50 61.70 -27.43
N SER A 98 -14.13 60.42 -27.48
CA SER A 98 -13.42 59.79 -28.63
C SER A 98 -12.95 58.37 -28.26
N GLU A 99 -13.32 57.42 -29.13
CA GLU A 99 -12.78 56.06 -29.27
C GLU A 99 -13.34 54.99 -28.31
N GLU A 100 -14.31 54.24 -28.85
CA GLU A 100 -14.86 53.01 -28.31
C GLU A 100 -13.77 51.94 -28.20
N THR A 101 -13.09 51.87 -27.05
CA THR A 101 -12.50 50.61 -26.60
C THR A 101 -13.66 49.66 -26.29
N ILE A 102 -14.08 48.86 -27.28
CA ILE A 102 -15.05 47.78 -27.08
C ILE A 102 -14.44 46.81 -26.07
N THR A 103 -14.88 46.91 -24.82
CA THR A 103 -14.47 45.96 -23.79
C THR A 103 -15.18 44.63 -24.07
N GLY A 104 -14.58 43.50 -23.67
CA GLY A 104 -15.11 42.18 -24.00
C GLY A 104 -16.56 41.94 -23.53
N ALA A 105 -17.03 42.70 -22.55
CA ALA A 105 -18.42 42.67 -22.09
C ALA A 105 -19.39 43.31 -23.12
N ASP A 106 -19.04 44.46 -23.69
CA ASP A 106 -19.89 45.16 -24.67
C ASP A 106 -20.00 44.37 -25.98
N ALA A 107 -18.89 43.75 -26.41
CA ALA A 107 -18.89 42.84 -27.55
C ALA A 107 -19.81 41.62 -27.31
N TYR A 108 -19.78 41.05 -26.10
CA TYR A 108 -20.58 39.89 -25.75
C TYR A 108 -22.09 40.21 -25.70
N LEU A 109 -22.46 41.36 -25.14
CA LEU A 109 -23.84 41.82 -25.15
C LEU A 109 -24.35 42.06 -26.58
N SER A 110 -23.56 42.69 -27.44
CA SER A 110 -23.95 42.89 -28.85
C SER A 110 -24.16 41.56 -29.60
N PHE A 111 -23.37 40.53 -29.26
CA PHE A 111 -23.50 39.21 -29.88
C PHE A 111 -24.77 38.49 -29.42
N LEU A 112 -25.15 38.64 -28.15
CA LEU A 112 -26.41 38.07 -27.64
C LEU A 112 -27.65 38.78 -28.18
N GLU A 113 -27.54 40.06 -28.50
CA GLU A 113 -28.64 40.86 -29.07
C GLU A 113 -28.80 40.66 -30.59
N GLN A 114 -27.83 40.05 -31.27
CA GLN A 114 -27.96 39.74 -32.69
C GLN A 114 -29.02 38.66 -32.91
N ASP A 115 -30.07 39.01 -33.67
CA ASP A 115 -31.10 38.05 -34.10
C ASP A 115 -30.46 36.92 -34.93
N LEU A 116 -30.90 35.69 -34.67
CA LEU A 116 -30.50 34.52 -35.46
C LEU A 116 -30.84 34.76 -36.94
N PRO A 117 -29.95 34.36 -37.88
CA PRO A 117 -30.23 34.53 -39.30
C PRO A 117 -31.53 33.81 -39.65
N LYS A 118 -32.44 34.52 -40.33
CA LYS A 118 -33.72 33.96 -40.77
C LYS A 118 -33.44 32.77 -41.67
N GLU A 119 -34.10 31.65 -41.43
CA GLU A 119 -34.01 30.48 -42.31
C GLU A 119 -34.48 30.92 -43.71
N GLU A 120 -33.59 30.87 -44.69
CA GLU A 120 -33.93 31.10 -46.09
C GLU A 120 -34.73 29.87 -46.56
N ASP A 121 -36.02 30.05 -46.83
CA ASP A 121 -36.86 29.03 -47.44
C ASP A 121 -36.29 28.68 -48.83
N HIS A 122 -35.57 27.55 -48.92
CA HIS A 122 -35.09 27.03 -50.20
C HIS A 122 -36.28 26.50 -51.01
N HIS A 123 -36.78 27.34 -51.93
CA HIS A 123 -37.62 26.92 -53.06
C HIS A 123 -36.77 26.41 -54.23
#